data_AF-V4C3I1-F1
#
_entry.id   AF-V4C3I1-F1
#
_cell.length_a   1.000
_cell.length_b   1.000
_cell.length_c   1.000
_cell.angle_alpha   90.00
_cell.angle_beta   90.00
_cell.angle_gamma   90.00
#
_symmetry.space_group_name_H-M   'P 1'
#
loop_
_entity.id
_entity.type
_entity.pdbx_description
1 polymer ?
#
loop_
_entity_poly.entity_id
_entity_poly.type
_entity_poly.pdbx_seq_one_letter_code
_entity_poly.pdbx_strand_id
1 'polypeptide(L)'
;FADNADRILDYSYVPNNQDILHARVNTNGLHETSFKFKGFEFTVFDVGGQKTDPRKWIHYFDNVSAMIYTVDISCYDNRDADPNRLMQSLQLFRSVISHQIFEITTIILFLNKTDIFRSKIRHISLHSTFPEYNGTDFDYKESSRYIQLLFTERNVDSREFYSHFTTATNSSNIRTLFDDVISIVLQQGL
;
A
#
# COMPACT_ATOMS: atom_id res chain seq x y z
N PHE A 1 -14.25 15.88 0.98
CA PHE A 1 -14.19 17.33 0.73
C PHE A 1 -15.57 17.90 0.41
N ALA A 2 -16.26 17.45 -0.64
CA ALA A 2 -17.61 17.94 -0.97
C ALA A 2 -18.61 17.83 0.20
N ASP A 3 -18.63 16.71 0.93
CA ASP A 3 -19.50 16.52 2.09
C ASP A 3 -19.21 17.46 3.27
N ASN A 4 -18.05 18.13 3.26
CA ASN A 4 -17.63 19.10 4.28
C ASN A 4 -17.48 20.51 3.69
N ALA A 5 -18.14 20.80 2.57
CA ALA A 5 -17.98 22.05 1.83
C ALA A 5 -18.21 23.28 2.71
N ASP A 6 -19.26 23.29 3.53
CA ASP A 6 -19.59 24.42 4.41
C ASP A 6 -18.43 24.77 5.35
N ARG A 7 -17.76 23.75 5.92
CA ARG A 7 -16.60 23.95 6.80
C ARG A 7 -15.35 24.40 6.04
N ILE A 8 -15.15 23.90 4.82
CA ILE A 8 -13.95 24.16 4.01
C ILE A 8 -14.01 25.54 3.33
N LEU A 9 -15.21 26.01 2.99
CA LEU A 9 -15.43 27.29 2.32
C LEU A 9 -15.50 28.49 3.27
N ASP A 10 -15.48 28.26 4.59
CA ASP A 10 -15.46 29.32 5.60
C ASP A 10 -14.18 30.16 5.52
N TYR A 11 -14.29 31.48 5.67
CA TYR A 11 -13.15 32.41 5.59
C TYR A 11 -12.08 32.17 6.66
N SER A 12 -12.45 31.54 7.78
CA SER A 12 -11.56 31.20 8.89
C SER A 12 -11.06 29.75 8.84
N TYR A 13 -11.30 29.04 7.73
CA TYR A 13 -10.92 27.64 7.58
C TYR A 13 -9.43 27.40 7.83
N VAL A 14 -9.14 26.49 8.75
CA VAL A 14 -7.82 25.90 8.97
C VAL A 14 -7.96 24.38 8.79
N PRO A 15 -7.15 23.74 7.93
CA PRO A 15 -7.20 22.29 7.72
C PRO A 15 -6.97 21.54 9.03
N ASN A 16 -7.82 20.56 9.31
CA ASN A 16 -7.57 19.62 10.39
C ASN A 16 -6.73 18.42 9.88
N ASN A 17 -6.32 17.54 10.79
CA ASN A 17 -5.51 16.37 10.43
C ASN A 17 -6.22 15.47 9.40
N GLN A 18 -7.54 15.35 9.43
CA GLN A 18 -8.28 14.55 8.46
C GLN A 18 -8.25 15.19 7.08
N ASP A 19 -8.38 16.51 6.98
CA ASP A 19 -8.26 17.24 5.71
C ASP A 19 -6.87 17.04 5.10
N ILE A 20 -5.83 17.13 5.93
CA ILE A 20 -4.44 16.91 5.52
C ILE A 20 -4.25 15.47 5.03
N LEU A 21 -4.75 14.46 5.76
CA LEU A 21 -4.65 13.05 5.38
C LEU A 21 -5.41 12.70 4.09
N HIS A 22 -6.50 13.42 3.79
CA HIS A 22 -7.27 13.23 2.56
C HIS A 22 -6.77 14.10 1.40
N ALA A 23 -5.90 15.08 1.65
CA ALA A 23 -5.34 15.93 0.61
C ALA A 23 -4.44 15.10 -0.30
N ARG A 24 -4.72 15.10 -1.60
CA ARG A 24 -3.90 14.41 -2.60
C ARG A 24 -2.84 15.35 -3.13
N VAL A 25 -1.62 15.19 -2.65
CA VAL A 25 -0.42 15.83 -3.22
C VAL A 25 0.41 14.73 -3.86
N ASN A 26 0.75 14.87 -5.14
CA ASN A 26 1.59 13.89 -5.81
C ASN A 26 3.05 14.08 -5.35
N THR A 27 3.61 13.06 -4.71
CA THR A 27 5.03 12.98 -4.42
C THR A 27 5.82 12.85 -5.73
N ASN A 28 6.76 13.76 -5.96
CA ASN A 28 7.67 13.71 -7.11
C ASN A 28 9.08 13.39 -6.61
N GLY A 29 9.64 12.27 -7.04
CA GLY A 29 10.99 11.85 -6.64
C GLY A 29 11.01 11.03 -5.35
N LEU A 30 12.12 11.13 -4.64
CA LEU A 30 12.43 10.41 -3.41
C LEU A 30 12.44 11.41 -2.25
N HIS A 31 11.67 11.12 -1.20
CA HIS A 31 11.67 11.90 0.03
C HIS A 31 12.17 11.04 1.19
N GLU A 32 13.13 11.56 1.93
CA GLU A 32 13.68 10.91 3.12
C GLU A 32 13.11 11.55 4.37
N THR A 33 12.74 10.74 5.36
CA THR A 33 12.32 11.20 6.68
C THR A 33 12.91 10.30 7.75
N SER A 34 13.68 10.90 8.67
CA SER A 34 14.26 10.19 9.80
C SER A 34 13.55 10.55 11.11
N PHE A 35 13.28 9.55 11.95
CA PHE A 35 12.66 9.74 13.25
C PHE A 35 13.12 8.67 14.26
N LYS A 36 12.97 8.97 15.55
CA LYS A 36 13.23 8.03 16.64
C LYS A 36 11.95 7.39 17.11
N PHE A 37 11.95 6.07 17.24
CA PHE A 37 10.82 5.33 17.78
C PHE A 37 11.30 4.17 18.65
N LYS A 38 10.76 4.05 19.88
CA LYS A 38 11.12 3.01 20.86
C LYS A 38 12.64 2.84 21.08
N GLY A 39 13.41 3.93 20.96
CA GLY A 39 14.87 3.93 21.14
C GLY A 39 15.67 3.60 19.88
N PHE A 40 15.02 3.26 18.77
CA PHE A 40 15.66 3.00 17.48
C PHE A 40 15.52 4.21 16.55
N GLU A 41 16.51 4.42 15.69
CA GLU A 41 16.48 5.40 14.61
C GLU A 41 15.95 4.74 13.34
N PHE A 42 14.90 5.33 12.77
CA PHE A 42 14.31 4.91 11.50
C PHE A 42 14.57 5.97 10.45
N THR A 43 14.91 5.52 9.26
CA THR A 43 14.90 6.34 8.05
C THR A 43 13.91 5.73 7.07
N VAL A 44 12.89 6.49 6.72
CA VAL A 44 11.86 6.10 5.76
C VAL A 44 12.08 6.85 4.46
N PHE A 45 12.06 6.09 3.36
CA PHE A 45 12.18 6.59 2.01
C PHE A 45 10.81 6.49 1.31
N ASP A 46 10.15 7.61 1.09
CA ASP A 46 8.92 7.69 0.30
C ASP A 46 9.26 7.89 -1.17
N VAL A 47 8.88 6.92 -2.00
CA VAL A 47 9.12 6.91 -3.44
C VAL A 47 7.80 7.17 -4.14
N GLY A 48 7.73 8.25 -4.92
CA GLY A 48 6.52 8.60 -5.66
C GLY A 48 6.02 7.46 -6.57
N GLY A 49 4.75 7.06 -6.45
CA GLY A 49 4.16 5.92 -7.16
C GLY A 49 3.90 6.09 -8.66
N GLN A 50 4.34 7.18 -9.30
CA GLN A 50 4.07 7.44 -10.73
C GLN A 50 5.23 7.02 -11.62
N LYS A 51 5.12 5.88 -12.33
CA LYS A 51 6.01 5.46 -13.44
C LYS A 51 7.50 5.84 -13.25
N THR A 52 7.97 5.89 -12.01
CA THR A 52 9.35 6.17 -11.68
C THR A 52 10.02 4.83 -11.82
N ASP A 53 10.67 4.68 -12.95
CA ASP A 53 11.59 3.59 -13.23
C ASP A 53 12.38 3.24 -11.97
N PRO A 54 12.24 2.02 -11.42
CA PRO A 54 12.97 1.59 -10.23
C PRO A 54 14.46 1.90 -10.29
N ARG A 55 15.06 1.83 -11.48
CA ARG A 55 16.47 2.18 -11.73
C ARG A 55 16.85 3.61 -11.32
N LYS A 56 15.88 4.53 -11.17
CA LYS A 56 16.14 5.92 -10.77
C LYS A 56 16.32 6.11 -9.27
N TRP A 57 15.72 5.24 -8.45
CA TRP A 57 15.77 5.38 -6.99
C TRP A 57 16.51 4.24 -6.30
N ILE A 58 16.64 3.09 -6.95
CA ILE A 58 17.15 1.86 -6.33
C ILE A 58 18.61 1.96 -5.88
N HIS A 59 19.36 2.91 -6.44
CA HIS A 59 20.76 3.17 -6.11
C HIS A 59 20.95 4.07 -4.87
N TYR A 60 19.88 4.66 -4.32
CA TYR A 60 19.96 5.40 -3.04
C TYR A 60 19.90 4.47 -1.83
N PHE A 61 19.72 3.16 -2.06
CA PHE A 61 19.46 2.19 -1.02
C PHE A 61 20.63 1.23 -0.87
N ASP A 62 21.22 1.24 0.32
CA ASP A 62 22.12 0.19 0.80
C ASP A 62 21.51 -0.38 2.09
N ASN A 63 21.51 -1.71 2.24
CA ASN A 63 21.05 -2.42 3.44
C ASN A 63 19.62 -2.08 3.91
N VAL A 64 18.64 -2.15 3.01
CA VAL A 64 17.22 -1.95 3.36
C VAL A 64 16.73 -3.08 4.26
N SER A 65 16.34 -2.75 5.49
CA SER A 65 15.83 -3.73 6.47
C SER A 65 14.47 -4.30 6.07
N ALA A 66 13.55 -3.45 5.60
CA ALA A 66 12.25 -3.88 5.11
C ALA A 66 11.73 -2.96 3.98
N MET A 67 10.98 -3.55 3.06
CA MET A 67 10.27 -2.84 2.00
C MET A 67 8.77 -2.87 2.27
N ILE A 68 8.16 -1.69 2.40
CA ILE A 68 6.71 -1.54 2.49
C ILE A 68 6.16 -1.24 1.09
N TYR A 69 5.45 -2.20 0.49
CA TYR A 69 4.77 -2.02 -0.79
C TYR A 69 3.28 -1.78 -0.56
N THR A 70 2.75 -0.64 -1.01
CA THR A 70 1.33 -0.28 -0.81
C THR A 70 0.53 -0.44 -2.10
N VAL A 71 -0.58 -1.18 -2.02
CA VAL A 71 -1.49 -1.45 -3.13
C VAL A 71 -2.85 -0.84 -2.84
N ASP A 72 -3.40 -0.11 -3.80
CA ASP A 72 -4.81 0.27 -3.77
C ASP A 72 -5.67 -0.91 -4.24
N ILE A 73 -6.28 -1.66 -3.33
CA ILE A 73 -7.14 -2.80 -3.73
C ILE A 73 -8.49 -2.36 -4.30
N SER A 74 -8.88 -1.10 -4.08
CA SER A 74 -10.15 -0.55 -4.56
C SER A 74 -10.17 -0.24 -6.06
N CYS A 75 -9.04 -0.39 -6.75
CA CYS A 75 -8.90 -0.12 -8.18
C CYS A 75 -9.07 -1.36 -9.08
N TYR A 76 -9.52 -2.50 -8.53
CA TYR A 76 -9.77 -3.73 -9.28
C TYR A 76 -10.74 -3.55 -10.45
N ASP A 77 -11.71 -2.66 -10.30
CA ASP A 77 -12.77 -2.34 -11.27
C ASP A 77 -12.39 -1.21 -12.24
N ASN A 78 -11.17 -0.66 -12.15
CA ASN A 78 -10.77 0.47 -12.98
C ASN A 78 -10.53 0.04 -14.42
N ARG A 79 -11.45 0.44 -15.33
CA ARG A 79 -11.40 0.13 -16.77
C ARG A 79 -10.65 1.17 -17.61
N ASP A 80 -10.23 2.27 -17.00
CA ASP A 80 -9.53 3.36 -17.71
C ASP A 80 -8.11 2.97 -18.16
N ALA A 81 -7.63 1.79 -17.78
CA ALA A 81 -6.34 1.26 -18.17
C ALA A 81 -6.44 -0.23 -18.50
N ASP A 82 -5.64 -0.66 -19.48
CA ASP A 82 -5.51 -2.06 -19.89
C ASP A 82 -4.02 -2.48 -19.83
N PRO A 83 -3.63 -3.39 -18.91
CA PRO A 83 -4.48 -4.04 -17.91
C PRO A 83 -4.95 -3.06 -16.82
N ASN A 84 -5.98 -3.42 -16.04
CA ASN A 84 -6.47 -2.56 -14.96
C ASN A 84 -5.37 -2.24 -13.93
N ARG A 85 -5.58 -1.18 -13.16
CA ARG A 85 -4.56 -0.66 -12.22
C ARG A 85 -4.11 -1.66 -11.16
N LEU A 86 -4.99 -2.55 -10.69
CA LEU A 86 -4.61 -3.58 -9.72
C LEU A 86 -3.68 -4.60 -10.37
N MET A 87 -3.96 -5.02 -11.61
CA MET A 87 -3.08 -5.89 -12.38
C MET A 87 -1.73 -5.23 -12.71
N GLN A 88 -1.72 -3.94 -13.06
CA GLN A 88 -0.45 -3.20 -13.22
C GLN A 88 0.36 -3.18 -11.93
N SER A 89 -0.29 -2.94 -10.79
CA SER A 89 0.35 -2.98 -9.48
C SER A 89 0.91 -4.37 -9.16
N LEU A 90 0.23 -5.44 -9.57
CA LEU A 90 0.69 -6.80 -9.40
C LEU A 90 1.95 -7.11 -10.24
N GLN A 91 1.98 -6.65 -11.49
CA GLN A 91 3.15 -6.77 -12.36
C GLN A 91 4.35 -5.98 -11.82
N LEU A 92 4.11 -4.74 -11.39
CA LEU A 92 5.14 -3.90 -10.79
C LEU A 92 5.68 -4.52 -9.50
N PHE A 93 4.79 -5.01 -8.62
CA PHE A 93 5.18 -5.66 -7.38
C PHE A 93 6.17 -6.80 -7.63
N ARG A 94 5.86 -7.70 -8.57
CA ARG A 94 6.75 -8.79 -8.97
C ARG A 94 8.10 -8.26 -9.44
N SER A 95 8.12 -7.26 -10.31
CA SER A 95 9.37 -6.66 -10.80
C SER A 95 10.21 -6.04 -9.68
N VAL A 96 9.58 -5.44 -8.67
CA VAL A 96 10.26 -4.79 -7.54
C VAL A 96 10.86 -5.86 -6.62
N ILE A 97 10.07 -6.83 -6.16
CA ILE A 97 10.57 -7.85 -5.23
C ILE A 97 11.64 -8.74 -5.87
N SER A 98 11.62 -8.96 -7.19
CA SER A 98 12.65 -9.74 -7.89
C SER A 98 13.99 -8.99 -8.05
N HIS A 99 14.10 -7.74 -7.62
CA HIS A 99 15.36 -6.99 -7.71
C HIS A 99 16.35 -7.44 -6.64
N GLN A 100 17.63 -7.60 -7.02
CA GLN A 100 18.69 -8.15 -6.15
C GLN A 100 18.89 -7.37 -4.85
N ILE A 101 18.70 -6.04 -4.87
CA ILE A 101 18.83 -5.22 -3.64
C ILE A 101 17.84 -5.61 -2.54
N PHE A 102 16.75 -6.31 -2.87
CA PHE A 102 15.73 -6.75 -1.94
C PHE A 102 15.79 -8.26 -1.66
N GLU A 103 16.85 -8.94 -2.09
CA GLU A 103 17.00 -10.40 -1.98
C GLU A 103 16.91 -10.88 -0.52
N ILE A 104 17.49 -10.11 0.41
CA ILE A 104 17.45 -10.39 1.86
C ILE A 104 16.52 -9.44 2.64
N THR A 105 15.76 -8.60 1.94
CA THR A 105 14.89 -7.60 2.57
C THR A 105 13.51 -8.21 2.89
N THR A 106 13.02 -7.95 4.09
CA THR A 106 11.65 -8.34 4.47
C THR A 106 10.61 -7.55 3.70
N ILE A 107 9.63 -8.26 3.13
CA ILE A 107 8.59 -7.65 2.31
C ILE A 107 7.32 -7.49 3.12
N ILE A 108 6.80 -6.27 3.17
CA ILE A 108 5.58 -5.91 3.89
C ILE A 108 4.60 -5.31 2.88
N LEU A 109 3.49 -6.01 2.65
CA LEU A 109 2.45 -5.60 1.71
C LEU A 109 1.29 -4.91 2.44
N PHE A 110 1.01 -3.67 2.09
CA PHE A 110 -0.19 -2.96 2.53
C PHE A 110 -1.27 -3.00 1.45
N LEU A 111 -2.31 -3.77 1.70
CA LEU A 111 -3.54 -3.79 0.90
C LEU A 111 -4.44 -2.64 1.40
N ASN A 112 -4.26 -1.46 0.82
CA ASN A 112 -4.81 -0.19 1.28
C ASN A 112 -6.15 0.18 0.60
N LYS A 113 -6.84 1.15 1.18
CA LYS A 113 -8.19 1.61 0.79
C LYS A 113 -9.26 0.53 0.95
N THR A 114 -9.14 -0.27 2.00
CA THR A 114 -10.07 -1.35 2.34
C THR A 114 -11.50 -0.85 2.60
N ASP A 115 -11.64 0.39 3.06
CA ASP A 115 -12.91 1.11 3.22
C ASP A 115 -13.60 1.32 1.87
N ILE A 116 -12.87 1.81 0.87
CA ILE A 116 -13.40 2.02 -0.48
C ILE A 116 -13.69 0.68 -1.16
N PHE A 117 -12.78 -0.29 -1.03
CA PHE A 117 -12.98 -1.63 -1.57
C PHE A 117 -14.21 -2.31 -0.99
N ARG A 118 -14.42 -2.23 0.33
CA ARG A 118 -15.61 -2.77 1.02
C ARG A 118 -16.91 -2.16 0.51
N SER A 119 -16.90 -0.87 0.16
CA SER A 119 -18.07 -0.22 -0.44
C SER A 119 -18.33 -0.73 -1.86
N LYS A 120 -17.30 -0.79 -2.70
CA LYS A 120 -17.42 -1.19 -4.12
C LYS A 120 -17.78 -2.66 -4.32
N ILE A 121 -17.17 -3.55 -3.55
CA ILE A 121 -17.33 -5.00 -3.75
C ILE A 121 -18.78 -5.46 -3.53
N ARG A 122 -19.61 -4.69 -2.82
CA ARG A 122 -21.05 -4.96 -2.65
C ARG A 122 -21.86 -4.82 -3.92
N HIS A 123 -21.31 -4.17 -4.94
CA HIS A 123 -22.04 -3.78 -6.15
C HIS A 123 -21.31 -4.15 -7.45
N ILE A 124 -19.98 -4.29 -7.40
CA ILE A 124 -19.17 -4.60 -8.57
C ILE A 124 -18.43 -5.92 -8.32
N SER A 125 -18.82 -6.95 -9.07
CA SER A 125 -18.25 -8.30 -8.96
C SER A 125 -16.75 -8.32 -9.27
N LEU A 126 -16.01 -9.11 -8.50
CA LEU A 126 -14.59 -9.34 -8.72
C LEU A 126 -14.33 -10.16 -10.01
N HIS A 127 -15.26 -11.03 -10.40
CA HIS A 127 -15.19 -11.82 -11.63
C HIS A 127 -15.11 -10.97 -12.90
N SER A 128 -15.60 -9.72 -12.84
CA SER A 128 -15.49 -8.78 -13.96
C SER A 128 -14.04 -8.46 -14.33
N THR A 129 -13.12 -8.64 -13.39
CA THR A 129 -11.68 -8.41 -13.55
C THR A 129 -10.89 -9.71 -13.50
N PHE A 130 -11.31 -10.65 -12.65
CA PHE A 130 -10.65 -11.93 -12.42
C PHE A 130 -11.63 -13.09 -12.68
N PRO A 131 -11.84 -13.48 -13.95
CA PRO A 131 -12.78 -14.56 -14.30
C PRO A 131 -12.46 -15.91 -13.64
N GLU A 132 -11.21 -16.12 -13.23
CA GLU A 132 -10.71 -17.30 -12.53
C GLU A 132 -10.92 -17.29 -11.01
N TYR A 133 -11.44 -16.19 -10.45
CA TYR A 133 -11.86 -16.15 -9.06
C TYR A 133 -12.97 -17.17 -8.83
N ASN A 134 -12.80 -18.07 -7.86
CA ASN A 134 -13.77 -19.13 -7.57
C ASN A 134 -14.57 -18.87 -6.27
N GLY A 135 -14.40 -17.68 -5.67
CA GLY A 135 -15.08 -17.32 -4.43
C GLY A 135 -16.46 -16.72 -4.67
N THR A 136 -17.15 -16.45 -3.57
CA THR A 136 -18.49 -15.89 -3.58
C THR A 136 -18.47 -14.46 -4.09
N ASP A 137 -19.40 -14.15 -4.98
CA ASP A 137 -19.57 -12.82 -5.52
C ASP A 137 -20.03 -11.84 -4.43
N PHE A 138 -19.50 -10.62 -4.51
CA PHE A 138 -19.78 -9.52 -3.58
C PHE A 138 -19.37 -9.74 -2.11
N ASP A 139 -18.69 -10.85 -1.80
CA ASP A 139 -18.16 -11.09 -0.45
C ASP A 139 -16.83 -10.36 -0.24
N TYR A 140 -16.80 -9.43 0.71
CA TYR A 140 -15.61 -8.65 1.02
C TYR A 140 -14.45 -9.52 1.51
N LYS A 141 -14.70 -10.54 2.33
CA LYS A 141 -13.66 -11.30 3.01
C LYS A 141 -12.96 -12.24 2.03
N GLU A 142 -13.72 -12.98 1.23
CA GLU A 142 -13.21 -13.87 0.20
C GLU A 142 -12.50 -13.08 -0.91
N SER A 143 -13.10 -11.99 -1.37
CA SER A 143 -12.50 -11.13 -2.39
C SER A 143 -11.19 -10.50 -1.91
N SER A 144 -11.15 -10.00 -0.68
CA SER A 144 -9.93 -9.44 -0.08
C SER A 144 -8.83 -10.48 0.05
N ARG A 145 -9.18 -11.70 0.48
CA ARG A 145 -8.24 -12.81 0.62
C ARG A 145 -7.71 -13.27 -0.74
N TYR A 146 -8.55 -13.31 -1.77
CA TYR A 146 -8.12 -13.63 -3.12
C TYR A 146 -7.11 -12.62 -3.65
N ILE A 147 -7.39 -11.30 -3.51
CA ILE A 147 -6.43 -10.27 -3.90
C ILE A 147 -5.13 -10.41 -3.10
N GLN A 148 -5.19 -10.67 -1.80
CA GLN A 148 -3.99 -10.94 -0.98
C GLN A 148 -3.18 -12.12 -1.54
N LEU A 149 -3.84 -13.25 -1.84
CA LEU A 149 -3.23 -14.44 -2.43
C LEU A 149 -2.52 -14.12 -3.75
N LEU A 150 -3.15 -13.32 -4.62
CA LEU A 150 -2.54 -12.91 -5.89
C LEU A 150 -1.18 -12.24 -5.70
N PHE A 151 -0.95 -11.48 -4.64
CA PHE A 151 0.35 -10.87 -4.35
C PHE A 151 1.29 -11.84 -3.63
N THR A 152 0.79 -12.59 -2.64
CA THR A 152 1.59 -13.56 -1.89
C THR A 152 2.22 -14.62 -2.81
N GLU A 153 1.47 -15.12 -3.80
CA GLU A 153 1.96 -16.12 -4.77
C GLU A 153 3.07 -15.59 -5.70
N ARG A 154 3.35 -14.28 -5.69
CA ARG A 154 4.46 -13.68 -6.47
C ARG A 154 5.77 -13.73 -5.69
N ASN A 155 5.70 -13.94 -4.37
CA ASN A 155 6.86 -14.19 -3.53
C ASN A 155 7.32 -15.65 -3.68
N VAL A 156 8.09 -15.92 -4.73
CA VAL A 156 8.55 -17.28 -5.08
C VAL A 156 9.76 -17.75 -4.28
N ASP A 157 10.45 -16.85 -3.59
CA ASP A 157 11.76 -17.11 -2.98
C ASP A 157 11.68 -17.48 -1.48
N SER A 158 10.49 -17.86 -0.98
CA SER A 158 10.22 -18.17 0.43
C SER A 158 10.65 -17.08 1.43
N ARG A 159 10.83 -15.84 0.95
CA ARG A 159 11.23 -14.70 1.78
C ARG A 159 10.14 -14.39 2.80
N GLU A 160 10.55 -13.84 3.94
CA GLU A 160 9.59 -13.34 4.91
C GLU A 160 8.69 -12.27 4.28
N PHE A 161 7.40 -12.56 4.31
CA PHE A 161 6.37 -11.79 3.64
C PHE A 161 5.19 -11.59 4.56
N TYR A 162 4.96 -10.35 4.92
CA TYR A 162 3.87 -9.92 5.79
C TYR A 162 2.88 -9.12 4.96
N SER A 163 1.59 -9.29 5.21
CA SER A 163 0.56 -8.55 4.50
C SER A 163 -0.53 -8.09 5.43
N HIS A 164 -0.96 -6.85 5.24
CA HIS A 164 -1.92 -6.19 6.10
C HIS A 164 -2.96 -5.43 5.29
N PHE A 165 -4.22 -5.54 5.72
CA PHE A 165 -5.32 -4.75 5.20
C PHE A 165 -5.34 -3.40 5.91
N THR A 166 -5.26 -2.31 5.15
CA THR A 166 -5.06 -0.96 5.71
C THR A 166 -6.07 0.05 5.17
N THR A 167 -6.23 1.11 5.95
CA THR A 167 -6.88 2.36 5.56
C THR A 167 -5.95 3.47 6.05
N ALA A 168 -5.14 4.02 5.16
CA ALA A 168 -4.10 5.00 5.51
C ALA A 168 -4.65 6.25 6.21
N THR A 169 -5.91 6.61 5.97
CA THR A 169 -6.58 7.75 6.60
C THR A 169 -7.10 7.45 8.01
N ASN A 170 -6.96 6.21 8.49
CA ASN A 170 -7.31 5.80 9.85
C ASN A 170 -6.04 5.68 10.71
N SER A 171 -5.75 6.73 11.49
CA SER A 171 -4.52 6.84 12.28
C SER A 171 -4.35 5.79 13.37
N SER A 172 -5.43 5.23 13.93
CA SER A 172 -5.31 4.18 14.96
C SER A 172 -4.87 2.84 14.34
N ASN A 173 -5.45 2.47 13.19
CA ASN A 173 -5.04 1.28 12.45
C ASN A 173 -3.58 1.36 12.02
N ILE A 174 -3.14 2.52 11.54
CA ILE A 174 -1.77 2.72 11.08
C ILE A 174 -0.77 2.67 12.24
N ARG A 175 -1.10 3.19 13.43
CA ARG A 175 -0.20 3.10 14.58
C ARG A 175 0.08 1.65 14.99
N THR A 176 -0.96 0.84 15.16
CA THR A 176 -0.81 -0.58 15.53
C THR A 176 -0.03 -1.35 14.47
N LEU A 177 -0.32 -1.07 13.20
CA LEU A 177 0.39 -1.65 12.07
C LEU A 177 1.88 -1.30 12.08
N PHE A 178 2.23 -0.03 12.33
CA PHE A 178 3.62 0.39 12.45
C PHE A 178 4.32 -0.29 13.62
N ASP A 179 3.63 -0.49 14.75
CA ASP A 179 4.17 -1.27 15.88
C ASP A 179 4.48 -2.72 15.49
N ASP A 180 3.59 -3.37 14.73
CA ASP A 180 3.80 -4.74 14.23
C ASP A 180 4.97 -4.79 13.24
N VAL A 181 4.99 -3.87 12.26
CA VAL A 181 6.06 -3.74 11.25
C VAL A 181 7.42 -3.53 11.93
N ILE A 182 7.48 -2.63 12.91
CA ILE A 182 8.71 -2.35 13.64
C ILE A 182 9.15 -3.58 14.43
N SER A 183 8.21 -4.30 15.05
CA SER A 183 8.54 -5.53 15.78
C SER A 183 9.13 -6.60 14.87
N ILE A 184 8.59 -6.76 13.65
CA ILE A 184 9.13 -7.65 12.62
C ILE A 184 10.55 -7.24 12.23
N VAL A 185 10.76 -5.96 11.91
CA VAL A 185 12.08 -5.44 11.51
C VAL A 185 13.12 -5.61 12.62
N LEU A 186 12.74 -5.37 13.88
CA LEU A 186 13.65 -5.49 15.03
C LEU A 186 13.97 -6.95 15.38
N GLN A 187 13.05 -7.89 15.17
CA GLN A 187 13.32 -9.32 15.42
C GLN A 187 14.36 -9.91 14.46
N GLN A 188 14.52 -9.32 13.27
CA GLN A 188 15.50 -9.77 12.27
C GLN A 188 16.84 -9.03 12.33
N GLY A 189 16.86 -7.83 12.92
CA GLY A 189 18.07 -7.02 13.09
C GLY A 189 18.90 -7.37 14.32
N LEU A 190 18.45 -8.32 15.15
CA LEU A 190 19.12 -8.88 16.33
C LEU A 190 19.58 -10.32 16.03
#